data_AF-A0A383EZV0-F1
#
_entry.id   AF-A0A383EZV0-F1
#
_cell.length_a   1.000
_cell.length_b   1.000
_cell.length_c   1.000
_cell.angle_alpha   90.00
_cell.angle_beta   90.00
_cell.angle_gamma   90.00
#
_symmetry.space_group_name_H-M   'P 1'
#
loop_
_entity.id
_entity.type
_entity.pdbx_description
1 polymer ?
#
loop_
_entity_poly.entity_id
_entity_poly.type
_entity_poly.pdbx_seq_one_letter_code
_entity_poly.pdbx_strand_id
1 'polypeptide(L)'
;MALFKFYLQDIRKQEDEEYYLTYDNMTSELREANGDIVIPQSQYQDWDDYYKMDSGKRNLKKIKIQMGLKCNYSCEYCSQRFVPRNKDDHLDTSDQYHIGDEEVNAYVRKFDNITLDEKVHFELWGGEPFLYWKTLQPLVIK
;
A
#
# COMPACT_ATOMS: atom_id res chain seq x y z
N MET A 1 -23.66 -16.42 -6.68
CA MET A 1 -22.96 -16.16 -7.95
C MET A 1 -23.35 -14.75 -8.39
N ALA A 2 -22.41 -13.80 -8.33
CA ALA A 2 -22.68 -12.42 -8.72
C ALA A 2 -22.17 -12.24 -10.15
N LEU A 3 -23.09 -12.06 -11.11
CA LEU A 3 -22.73 -11.72 -12.48
C LEU A 3 -22.58 -10.21 -12.59
N PHE A 4 -21.39 -9.76 -12.96
CA PHE A 4 -21.12 -8.38 -13.31
C PHE A 4 -21.05 -8.26 -14.83
N LYS A 5 -21.75 -7.27 -15.38
CA LYS A 5 -21.67 -6.89 -16.79
C LYS A 5 -20.83 -5.63 -16.89
N PHE A 6 -19.75 -5.69 -17.65
CA PHE A 6 -18.95 -4.52 -17.99
C PHE A 6 -19.40 -4.00 -19.36
N TYR A 7 -19.52 -2.67 -19.47
CA TYR A 7 -19.66 -1.97 -20.74
C TYR A 7 -18.33 -1.27 -20.98
N LEU A 8 -17.60 -1.70 -22.00
CA LEU A 8 -16.34 -1.08 -22.40
C LEU A 8 -16.59 -0.25 -23.65
N GLN A 9 -16.15 1.00 -23.63
CA GLN A 9 -16.11 1.87 -24.80
C GLN A 9 -14.66 1.99 -25.25
N ASP A 10 -14.36 1.66 -26.51
CA ASP A 10 -13.01 1.83 -27.05
C ASP A 10 -12.75 3.31 -27.30
N ILE A 11 -11.86 3.90 -26.49
CA ILE A 11 -11.52 5.32 -26.56
C ILE A 11 -10.76 5.66 -27.87
N ARG A 12 -10.28 4.65 -28.62
CA ARG A 12 -9.49 4.82 -29.86
C ARG A 12 -10.29 4.64 -31.14
N LYS A 13 -11.46 3.99 -31.08
CA LYS A 13 -12.34 3.82 -32.22
C LYS A 13 -13.56 4.71 -32.02
N GLN A 14 -13.91 5.48 -33.04
CA GLN A 14 -15.06 6.39 -33.03
C GLN A 14 -16.42 5.66 -33.08
N GLU A 15 -16.42 4.34 -32.96
CA GLU A 15 -17.62 3.50 -32.95
C GLU A 15 -17.88 2.99 -31.53
N ASP A 16 -19.10 3.19 -31.05
CA ASP A 16 -19.62 2.64 -29.81
C ASP A 16 -19.87 1.13 -29.97
N GLU A 17 -18.80 0.33 -30.09
CA GLU A 17 -18.91 -1.13 -30.00
C GLU A 17 -19.10 -1.51 -28.52
N GLU A 18 -20.33 -1.89 -28.17
CA GLU A 18 -20.64 -2.41 -26.82
C GLU A 18 -20.02 -3.81 -26.63
N TYR A 19 -18.96 -3.88 -25.81
CA TYR A 19 -18.38 -5.16 -25.39
C TYR A 19 -19.06 -5.69 -24.12
N TYR A 20 -19.56 -6.93 -24.19
CA TYR A 20 -20.18 -7.63 -23.07
C TYR A 20 -19.21 -8.62 -22.44
N LEU A 21 -18.83 -8.37 -21.19
CA LEU A 21 -17.99 -9.27 -20.40
C LEU A 21 -18.73 -9.75 -19.15
N THR A 22 -18.55 -11.03 -18.82
CA THR A 22 -19.05 -11.68 -17.60
C THR A 22 -17.88 -12.03 -16.69
N TYR A 23 -17.95 -11.60 -15.44
CA TYR A 23 -16.97 -11.98 -14.41
C TYR A 23 -17.55 -13.01 -13.43
N ASP A 24 -16.84 -14.11 -13.24
CA ASP A 24 -17.11 -15.10 -12.19
C ASP A 24 -16.20 -14.85 -10.99
N ASN A 25 -16.80 -14.47 -9.86
CA ASN A 25 -16.06 -14.14 -8.64
C ASN A 25 -15.51 -15.35 -7.88
N MET A 26 -15.95 -16.57 -8.20
CA MET A 26 -15.45 -17.81 -7.59
C MET A 26 -14.19 -18.31 -8.27
N THR A 27 -14.10 -18.15 -9.60
CA THR A 27 -12.93 -18.56 -10.40
C THR A 27 -12.02 -17.41 -10.79
N SER A 28 -12.42 -16.16 -10.52
CA SER A 28 -11.77 -14.93 -11.01
C SER A 28 -11.65 -14.88 -12.53
N GLU A 29 -12.54 -15.55 -13.26
CA GLU A 29 -12.51 -15.62 -14.72
C GLU A 29 -13.32 -14.48 -15.34
N LEU A 30 -12.74 -13.83 -16.34
CA LEU A 30 -13.42 -12.85 -17.19
C LEU A 30 -13.69 -13.49 -18.54
N ARG A 31 -14.97 -13.54 -18.95
CA ARG A 31 -15.43 -14.19 -20.17
C ARG A 31 -16.12 -13.22 -21.10
N GLU A 32 -15.91 -13.37 -22.40
CA GLU A 32 -16.66 -12.70 -23.45
C GLU A 32 -18.09 -13.26 -23.58
N ALA A 33 -18.94 -12.58 -24.37
CA ALA A 33 -20.30 -13.02 -24.63
C ALA A 33 -20.41 -14.41 -25.30
N ASN A 34 -19.40 -14.80 -26.07
CA ASN A 34 -19.26 -16.14 -26.69
C ASN A 34 -18.83 -17.23 -25.69
N GLY A 35 -18.49 -16.87 -24.45
CA GLY A 35 -18.02 -17.79 -23.40
C GLY A 35 -16.49 -17.97 -23.34
N ASP A 36 -15.75 -17.36 -24.26
CA ASP A 36 -14.29 -17.42 -24.32
C ASP A 36 -13.67 -16.63 -23.17
N ILE A 37 -12.54 -17.12 -22.64
CA ILE A 37 -11.83 -16.46 -21.53
C ILE A 37 -10.96 -15.34 -22.11
N VAL A 38 -11.16 -14.11 -21.63
CA VAL A 38 -10.43 -12.91 -22.10
C VAL A 38 -8.93 -13.01 -21.77
N ILE A 39 -8.60 -13.51 -20.58
CA ILE A 39 -7.23 -13.70 -20.12
C ILE A 39 -7.11 -15.13 -19.58
N PRO A 40 -6.41 -16.04 -20.27
CA PRO A 40 -6.15 -17.38 -19.78
C PRO A 40 -5.44 -17.32 -18.41
N GLN A 41 -6.07 -17.84 -17.37
CA GLN A 41 -5.53 -17.89 -16.00
C GLN A 41 -4.25 -18.74 -15.89
N SER A 42 -3.85 -19.45 -16.95
CA SER A 42 -2.63 -20.26 -17.02
C SER A 42 -1.35 -19.44 -17.13
N GLN A 43 -1.42 -18.12 -17.37
CA GLN A 43 -0.28 -17.23 -17.31
C GLN A 43 -0.20 -16.58 -15.93
N TYR A 44 0.10 -17.38 -14.91
CA TYR A 44 0.77 -16.82 -13.74
C TYR A 44 2.16 -16.39 -14.20
N GLN A 45 2.32 -15.10 -14.45
CA GLN A 45 3.64 -14.51 -14.57
C GLN A 45 4.22 -14.51 -13.16
N ASP A 46 5.34 -15.20 -12.96
CA ASP A 46 6.16 -14.96 -11.79
C ASP A 46 6.51 -13.48 -11.81
N TRP A 47 5.93 -12.74 -10.87
CA TRP A 47 6.35 -11.37 -10.64
C TRP A 47 7.76 -11.47 -10.09
N ASP A 48 8.70 -10.75 -10.71
CA ASP A 48 10.02 -10.59 -10.13
C ASP A 48 9.85 -10.20 -8.66
N ASP A 49 10.61 -10.85 -7.78
CA ASP A 49 10.71 -10.45 -6.38
C ASP A 49 10.83 -8.93 -6.33
N TYR A 50 9.99 -8.29 -5.50
CA TYR A 50 10.01 -6.84 -5.31
C TYR A 50 11.47 -6.36 -5.28
N TYR A 51 11.80 -5.36 -6.11
CA TYR A 51 13.16 -4.84 -6.19
C TYR A 51 13.76 -4.66 -4.78
N LYS A 52 14.69 -5.55 -4.40
CA LYS A 52 15.64 -5.21 -3.34
C LYS A 52 16.29 -3.91 -3.77
N MET A 53 16.39 -2.95 -2.86
CA MET A 53 16.95 -1.62 -3.09
C MET A 53 18.46 -1.67 -3.40
N ASP A 54 18.88 -2.40 -4.42
CA ASP A 54 20.29 -2.65 -4.74
C ASP A 54 20.85 -1.53 -5.62
N SER A 55 20.02 -0.97 -6.50
CA SER A 55 20.27 0.31 -7.16
C SER A 55 19.52 1.41 -6.41
N GLY A 56 20.19 2.07 -5.46
CA GLY A 56 19.64 3.15 -4.65
C GLY A 56 18.84 4.15 -5.49
N LYS A 57 17.58 4.39 -5.12
CA LYS A 57 16.72 5.36 -5.81
C LYS A 57 17.40 6.73 -5.77
N ARG A 58 17.49 7.40 -6.92
CA ARG A 58 18.14 8.70 -7.08
C ARG A 58 17.10 9.79 -7.31
N ASN A 59 17.39 11.01 -6.86
CA ASN A 59 16.57 12.20 -7.05
C ASN A 59 15.12 12.04 -6.56
N LEU A 60 14.97 11.47 -5.36
CA LEU A 60 13.66 11.32 -4.74
C LEU A 60 13.08 12.68 -4.37
N LYS A 61 11.87 12.98 -4.85
CA LYS A 61 11.13 14.22 -4.51
C LYS A 61 10.18 14.06 -3.32
N LYS A 62 9.76 12.83 -3.05
CA LYS A 62 8.79 12.51 -2.00
C LYS A 62 9.14 11.19 -1.32
N ILE A 63 9.10 11.19 0.01
CA ILE A 63 9.31 10.02 0.84
C ILE A 63 8.10 9.86 1.74
N LYS A 64 7.44 8.70 1.64
CA LYS A 64 6.33 8.33 2.53
C LYS A 64 6.86 7.33 3.55
N ILE A 65 6.83 7.71 4.82
CA ILE A 65 7.19 6.82 5.94
C ILE A 65 5.88 6.31 6.52
N GLN A 66 5.62 5.02 6.34
CA GLN A 66 4.48 4.36 6.97
C GLN A 66 4.90 3.91 8.37
N MET A 67 4.18 4.40 9.38
CA MET A 67 4.35 4.00 10.78
C MET A 67 3.60 2.68 11.01
N GLY A 68 2.66 2.64 11.95
CA GLY A 68 1.78 1.48 12.13
C GLY A 68 0.31 1.80 11.90
N LEU A 69 -0.54 0.81 12.22
CA LEU A 69 -1.98 0.84 11.97
C LEU A 69 -2.80 1.20 13.22
N LYS A 70 -2.15 1.56 14.35
CA LYS A 70 -2.86 2.10 15.53
C LYS A 70 -3.63 3.33 15.11
N CYS A 71 -4.90 3.38 15.49
CA CYS A 71 -5.77 4.50 15.22
C CYS A 71 -6.76 4.65 16.38
N ASN A 72 -6.97 5.87 16.86
CA ASN A 72 -7.96 6.21 17.89
C ASN A 72 -9.31 6.65 17.31
N TYR A 73 -9.45 6.64 15.98
CA TYR A 73 -10.70 6.87 15.26
C TYR A 73 -11.36 5.56 14.82
N SER A 74 -12.65 5.65 14.48
CA SER A 74 -13.52 4.54 14.07
C SER A 74 -14.21 4.82 12.73
N CYS A 75 -13.50 5.47 11.80
CA CYS A 75 -14.03 5.87 10.49
C CYS A 75 -14.68 4.69 9.75
N GLU A 76 -15.94 4.84 9.34
CA GLU A 76 -16.71 3.79 8.65
C GLU A 76 -16.13 3.42 7.27
N TYR A 77 -15.52 4.41 6.61
CA TYR A 77 -14.89 4.25 5.30
C TYR A 77 -13.46 3.72 5.37
N CYS A 78 -12.88 3.54 6.56
CA CYS A 78 -11.49 3.12 6.70
C CYS A 78 -11.36 1.60 6.58
N SER A 79 -10.72 1.13 5.51
CA SER A 79 -10.45 -0.29 5.29
C SER A 79 -9.56 -0.92 6.37
N GLN A 80 -8.72 -0.12 7.04
CA GLN A 80 -7.86 -0.58 8.14
C GLN A 80 -8.63 -0.85 9.43
N ARG A 81 -9.92 -0.47 9.52
CA ARG A 81 -10.80 -0.76 10.68
C ARG A 81 -10.95 -2.26 10.94
N PHE A 82 -10.85 -3.07 9.88
CA PHE A 82 -11.00 -4.53 9.97
C PHE A 82 -9.68 -5.25 10.26
N VAL A 83 -8.55 -4.54 10.24
CA VAL A 83 -7.28 -5.11 10.65
C VAL A 83 -7.34 -5.25 12.17
N PRO A 84 -7.20 -6.47 12.72
CA PRO A 84 -7.10 -6.65 14.16
C PRO A 84 -5.98 -5.75 14.66
N ARG A 85 -6.31 -4.77 15.50
CA ARG A 85 -5.30 -4.04 16.25
C ARG A 85 -4.58 -5.12 17.06
N ASN A 86 -3.29 -5.34 16.81
CA ASN A 86 -2.54 -6.42 17.47
C ASN A 86 -2.87 -6.36 18.97
N LYS A 87 -3.08 -7.51 19.62
CA LYS A 87 -3.23 -7.50 21.08
C LYS A 87 -1.96 -6.95 21.73
N ASP A 88 -0.80 -7.16 21.10
CA ASP A 88 0.47 -6.54 21.51
C ASP A 88 0.62 -5.08 21.02
N ASP A 89 -0.37 -4.55 20.29
CA ASP A 89 -0.51 -3.11 20.01
C ASP A 89 -1.13 -2.37 21.21
N HIS A 90 -1.45 -3.06 22.30
CA HIS A 90 -1.48 -2.42 23.60
C HIS A 90 -0.14 -1.68 23.76
N LEU A 91 -0.21 -0.35 23.77
CA LEU A 91 0.66 0.35 24.69
C LEU A 91 0.31 -0.21 26.06
N ASP A 92 0.96 -1.30 26.47
CA ASP A 92 1.33 -1.34 27.85
C ASP A 92 2.26 -0.13 28.02
N THR A 93 1.70 0.94 28.56
CA THR A 93 2.44 2.15 28.89
C THR A 93 3.55 1.89 29.92
N SER A 94 3.62 0.68 30.48
CA SER A 94 4.71 0.22 31.34
C SER A 94 5.84 -0.50 30.58
N ASP A 95 5.56 -1.22 29.48
CA ASP A 95 6.58 -1.93 28.68
C ASP A 95 6.96 -1.21 27.36
N GLN A 96 6.32 -0.09 27.04
CA GLN A 96 6.73 0.80 25.94
C GLN A 96 7.94 1.69 26.31
N TYR A 97 8.93 1.07 26.96
CA TYR A 97 10.27 1.57 27.07
C TYR A 97 11.03 1.02 25.85
N HIS A 98 11.23 1.89 24.85
CA HIS A 98 12.20 1.74 23.76
C HIS A 98 11.73 1.06 22.45
N ILE A 99 10.91 1.74 21.64
CA ILE A 99 11.45 1.99 20.29
C ILE A 99 12.56 3.01 20.55
N GLY A 100 13.74 2.49 20.90
CA GLY A 100 14.87 3.31 21.28
C GLY A 100 15.30 4.15 20.08
N ASP A 101 16.03 5.23 20.35
CA ASP A 101 16.71 5.97 19.29
C ASP A 101 17.46 5.02 18.34
N GLU A 102 17.94 3.87 18.83
CA GLU A 102 18.58 2.82 18.05
C GLU A 102 17.73 2.24 16.91
N GLU A 103 16.45 1.93 17.12
CA GLU A 103 15.58 1.38 16.07
C GLU A 103 15.26 2.43 15.01
N VAL A 104 15.00 3.67 15.45
CA VAL A 104 14.78 4.81 14.55
C VAL A 104 16.05 5.10 13.76
N ASN A 105 17.21 5.10 14.41
CA ASN A 105 18.50 5.27 13.75
C ASN A 105 18.79 4.13 12.77
N ALA A 106 18.49 2.88 13.12
CA ALA A 106 18.63 1.73 12.22
C ALA A 106 17.72 1.84 11.00
N TYR A 107 16.50 2.37 11.17
CA TYR A 107 15.60 2.69 10.06
C TYR A 107 16.14 3.83 9.19
N VAL A 108 16.58 4.94 9.78
CA VAL A 108 17.13 6.10 9.06
C VAL A 108 18.39 5.73 8.28
N ARG A 109 19.24 4.83 8.79
CA ARG A 109 20.41 4.32 8.05
C ARG A 109 20.06 3.59 6.75
N LYS A 110 18.82 3.10 6.59
CA LYS A 110 18.36 2.54 5.31
C LYS A 110 18.29 3.60 4.20
N PHE A 111 18.28 4.89 4.57
CA PHE A 111 18.29 6.02 3.67
C PHE A 111 19.72 6.45 3.30
N ASP A 112 20.78 5.88 3.88
CA ASP A 112 22.18 6.30 3.61
C ASP A 112 22.59 6.11 2.15
N ASN A 113 21.97 5.15 1.44
CA ASN A 113 22.27 4.82 0.05
C ASN A 113 21.31 5.46 -0.98
N ILE A 114 20.49 6.43 -0.56
CA ILE A 114 19.57 7.13 -1.48
C ILE A 114 20.06 8.55 -1.78
N THR A 115 19.77 9.04 -2.99
CA THR A 115 20.04 10.44 -3.32
C THR A 115 18.74 11.24 -3.28
N LEU A 116 18.75 12.30 -2.49
CA LEU A 116 17.63 13.22 -2.31
C LEU A 116 17.72 14.40 -3.28
N ASP A 117 16.57 14.87 -3.78
CA ASP A 117 16.49 16.16 -4.49
C ASP A 117 16.65 17.33 -3.49
N GLU A 118 16.94 18.55 -3.93
CA GLU A 118 17.09 19.73 -3.06
C GLU A 118 15.82 20.03 -2.24
N LYS A 119 14.65 19.60 -2.73
CA LYS A 119 13.35 19.78 -2.08
C LYS A 119 12.62 18.45 -1.95
N VAL A 120 13.05 17.64 -0.99
CA VAL A 120 12.35 16.40 -0.66
C VAL A 120 11.19 16.68 0.30
N HIS A 121 10.02 16.17 -0.07
CA HIS A 121 8.83 16.20 0.77
C HIS A 121 8.68 14.88 1.55
N PHE A 122 8.71 14.96 2.88
CA PHE A 122 8.42 13.82 3.74
C PHE A 122 6.95 13.81 4.14
N GLU A 123 6.31 12.65 4.02
CA GLU A 123 4.94 12.42 4.48
C GLU A 123 4.93 11.26 5.47
N LEU A 124 4.23 11.44 6.58
CA LEU A 124 4.04 10.40 7.60
C LEU A 124 2.65 9.81 7.42
N TRP A 125 2.60 8.50 7.18
CA TRP A 125 1.38 7.75 6.89
C TRP A 125 1.19 6.62 7.90
N GLY A 126 -0.04 6.13 8.04
CA GLY A 126 -0.39 5.05 8.97
C GLY A 126 -1.86 5.14 9.35
N GLY A 127 -2.20 4.61 10.53
CA GLY A 127 -3.49 4.85 11.17
C GLY A 127 -3.58 6.31 11.67
N GLU A 128 -3.36 6.54 12.96
CA GLU A 128 -3.21 7.87 13.55
C GLU A 128 -1.73 8.12 13.88
N PRO A 129 -1.01 8.95 13.09
CA PRO A 129 0.43 9.17 13.28
C PRO A 129 0.79 9.70 14.68
N PHE A 130 -0.05 10.52 15.31
CA PHE A 130 0.25 11.09 16.63
C PHE A 130 0.20 10.08 17.78
N LEU A 131 -0.36 8.88 17.58
CA LEU A 131 -0.25 7.80 18.57
C LEU A 131 1.17 7.25 18.70
N TYR A 132 2.04 7.55 17.72
CA TYR A 132 3.44 7.16 17.68
C TYR A 132 4.39 8.29 18.08
N TRP A 133 3.94 9.23 18.92
CA TRP A 133 4.69 10.45 19.27
C TRP A 133 6.14 10.19 19.69
N LYS A 134 6.39 9.17 20.52
CA LYS A 134 7.75 8.79 20.96
C LYS A 134 8.68 8.37 19.81
N THR A 135 8.13 7.80 18.74
CA THR A 135 8.87 7.44 17.52
C THR A 135 9.00 8.63 16.58
N LEU A 136 7.97 9.48 16.54
CA LEU A 136 7.92 10.69 15.70
C LEU A 136 8.95 11.74 16.13
N GLN A 137 9.14 11.93 17.44
CA GLN A 137 10.09 12.90 17.99
C GLN A 137 11.52 12.71 17.45
N PRO A 138 12.19 11.55 17.61
CA PRO A 138 13.55 11.36 17.10
C PRO A 138 13.63 11.34 15.56
N LEU A 139 12.51 11.12 14.85
CA LEU A 139 12.46 11.10 13.39
C LEU A 139 12.40 12.52 12.78
N VAL A 140 11.72 13.45 13.44
CA VAL A 140 11.41 14.79 12.89
C VAL A 140 12.11 15.91 13.65
N ILE A 141 12.30 15.76 14.95
CA ILE A 141 12.75 16.80 15.87
C ILE A 141 14.11 16.39 16.41
N LYS A 142 15.16 16.79 15.71
CA LYS A 142 16.52 16.87 16.25
C LYS A 142 17.00 18.31 16.16
#